data_AF-A0A483A497-F1
#
_entry.id   AF-A0A483A497-F1
#
_cell.length_a   1.000
_cell.length_b   1.000
_cell.length_c   1.000
_cell.angle_alpha   90.00
_cell.angle_beta   90.00
_cell.angle_gamma   90.00
#
_symmetry.space_group_name_H-M   'P 1'
#
loop_
_entity.id
_entity.type
_entity.pdbx_description
1 polymer ?
#
loop_
_entity_poly.entity_id
_entity_poly.type
_entity_poly.pdbx_seq_one_letter_code
_entity_poly.pdbx_strand_id
1 'polypeptide(L)'
;MVKKYNHIKSISDFGIQKSNFCYEMENGKGSLLEIFNDAKEVASNKKIRSCNLVNLLSKNILKNAMLMFDSFSFSNLKIPFENINSINDFFNNDYLGKFKIDISGDIDDLSSKQKLTIALSFLSALEVEIKGNTAQYEGTKAFYPYSAHDIFKEKTLLVSKDVIIKEITHDWFIFKKFSGTSEEEKLVALIERVINDTQNNHNEVYLIRNERHFALYDFKEGRRFEPDFVLLSKKDGCSYQFFIEPKGAHLQLQDKWKEDFLSKIEDNHKAMSGVCHTTSYSNKEYKIIGLKFYNHDNENENEFKQELEGIYVI
;
A
#
# COMPACT_ATOMS: atom_id res chain seq x y z
N MET A 1 11.20 1.95 7.13
CA MET A 1 12.47 1.19 6.89
C MET A 1 12.40 0.58 5.50
N VAL A 2 13.51 0.38 4.78
CA VAL A 2 13.46 -0.40 3.53
C VAL A 2 12.95 -1.80 3.86
N LYS A 3 11.92 -2.26 3.15
CA LYS A 3 11.31 -3.56 3.42
C LYS A 3 12.33 -4.66 3.16
N LYS A 4 12.47 -5.55 4.14
CA LYS A 4 13.36 -6.71 4.04
C LYS A 4 12.55 -7.95 3.68
N TYR A 5 13.03 -8.67 2.68
CA TYR A 5 12.37 -9.82 2.10
C TYR A 5 13.05 -11.14 2.48
N ASN A 6 13.86 -11.15 3.55
CA ASN A 6 14.61 -12.30 4.04
C ASN A 6 13.78 -13.58 4.25
N HIS A 7 12.47 -13.44 4.49
CA HIS A 7 11.54 -14.56 4.67
C HIS A 7 11.12 -15.23 3.35
N ILE A 8 11.27 -14.55 2.21
CA ILE A 8 10.95 -15.09 0.88
C ILE A 8 12.10 -15.98 0.42
N LYS A 9 11.83 -17.28 0.38
CA LYS A 9 12.75 -18.29 -0.12
C LYS A 9 12.33 -18.83 -1.48
N SER A 10 11.07 -18.60 -1.86
CA SER A 10 10.50 -19.07 -3.11
C SER A 10 9.58 -18.04 -3.76
N ILE A 11 9.30 -18.22 -5.05
CA ILE A 11 8.35 -17.37 -5.80
C ILE A 11 6.93 -17.46 -5.21
N SER A 12 6.59 -18.58 -4.58
CA SER A 12 5.30 -18.78 -3.91
C SER A 12 5.21 -18.03 -2.58
N ASP A 13 6.31 -17.93 -1.83
CA ASP A 13 6.37 -17.08 -0.63
C ASP A 13 6.15 -15.60 -0.97
N PHE A 14 6.45 -15.22 -2.21
CA PHE A 14 6.22 -13.87 -2.74
C PHE A 14 4.78 -13.62 -3.22
N GLY A 15 3.86 -14.57 -3.01
CA GLY A 15 2.45 -14.44 -3.39
C GLY A 15 2.14 -14.77 -4.84
N ILE A 16 3.10 -15.29 -5.61
CA ILE A 16 2.93 -15.66 -7.01
C ILE A 16 2.60 -17.16 -7.12
N GLN A 17 1.41 -17.48 -7.60
CA GLN A 17 0.96 -18.87 -7.75
C GLN A 17 1.48 -19.50 -9.04
N LYS A 18 1.89 -20.77 -8.96
CA LYS A 18 2.60 -21.50 -10.02
C LYS A 18 1.78 -21.83 -11.28
N SER A 19 0.49 -21.47 -11.35
CA SER A 19 -0.46 -21.92 -12.39
C SER A 19 -1.34 -20.81 -12.96
N ASN A 20 -1.09 -19.53 -12.66
CA ASN A 20 -1.95 -18.43 -13.11
C ASN A 20 -1.74 -18.01 -14.56
N PHE A 21 -0.80 -18.65 -15.27
CA PHE A 21 -0.33 -18.18 -16.57
C PHE A 21 -0.86 -19.10 -17.68
N CYS A 22 -1.91 -18.61 -18.35
CA CYS A 22 -2.45 -19.20 -19.56
C CYS A 22 -1.94 -18.45 -20.79
N TYR A 23 -1.37 -19.16 -21.76
CA TYR A 23 -0.98 -18.60 -23.04
C TYR A 23 -1.75 -19.27 -24.17
N GLU A 24 -2.43 -18.46 -24.98
CA GLU A 24 -3.17 -18.93 -26.14
C GLU A 24 -2.34 -18.73 -27.40
N MET A 25 -2.10 -19.81 -28.14
CA MET A 25 -1.36 -19.73 -29.39
C MET A 25 -2.22 -19.10 -30.48
N GLU A 26 -1.60 -18.20 -31.24
CA GLU A 26 -2.15 -17.69 -32.49
C GLU A 26 -2.13 -18.80 -33.53
N ASN A 27 -3.19 -19.58 -33.57
CA ASN A 27 -3.43 -20.52 -34.64
C ASN A 27 -3.89 -19.69 -35.84
N GLY A 28 -3.09 -19.59 -36.91
CA GLY A 28 -3.46 -18.89 -38.15
C GLY A 28 -4.67 -19.47 -38.91
N LYS A 29 -5.53 -20.24 -38.25
CA LYS A 29 -6.81 -20.75 -38.74
C LYS A 29 -7.89 -19.74 -38.39
N GLY A 30 -8.24 -18.89 -39.35
CA GLY A 30 -9.46 -18.09 -39.27
C GLY A 30 -10.68 -18.99 -39.35
N SER A 31 -11.66 -18.77 -38.47
CA SER A 31 -13.01 -19.32 -38.64
C SER A 31 -13.80 -18.37 -39.54
N LEU A 32 -14.32 -18.87 -40.66
CA LEU A 32 -15.28 -18.14 -41.49
C LEU A 32 -16.66 -18.34 -40.86
N LEU A 33 -17.22 -17.29 -40.28
CA LEU A 33 -18.60 -17.26 -39.81
C LEU A 33 -19.52 -16.90 -40.98
N GLU A 34 -20.18 -17.89 -41.57
CA GLU A 34 -21.32 -17.65 -42.47
C GLU A 34 -22.53 -17.23 -41.62
N ILE A 35 -22.88 -15.94 -41.70
CA ILE A 35 -23.93 -15.27 -40.89
C ILE A 35 -25.34 -15.88 -41.11
N PHE A 36 -25.55 -16.67 -42.16
CA PHE A 36 -26.86 -17.19 -42.56
C PHE A 36 -27.08 -18.68 -42.32
N ASN A 37 -26.10 -19.40 -41.76
CA ASN A 37 -26.28 -20.79 -41.38
C ASN A 37 -26.31 -20.92 -39.86
N ASP A 38 -27.38 -21.51 -39.31
CA ASP A 38 -27.51 -21.94 -37.90
C ASP A 38 -26.56 -23.11 -37.56
N ALA A 39 -25.31 -23.05 -38.04
CA ALA A 39 -24.25 -23.95 -37.64
C ALA A 39 -23.80 -23.54 -36.24
N LYS A 40 -24.15 -24.35 -35.25
CA LYS A 40 -23.60 -24.27 -33.88
C LYS A 40 -22.09 -24.07 -33.97
N GLU A 41 -21.56 -23.12 -33.21
CA GLU A 41 -20.13 -22.95 -32.99
C GLU A 41 -19.51 -24.34 -32.77
N VAL A 42 -18.67 -24.77 -33.71
CA VAL A 42 -17.73 -25.84 -33.42
C VAL A 42 -16.69 -25.18 -32.53
N ALA A 43 -16.96 -25.17 -31.22
CA ALA A 43 -15.96 -24.85 -30.23
C ALA A 43 -14.75 -25.73 -30.55
N SER A 44 -13.70 -25.12 -31.10
CA SER A 44 -12.45 -25.83 -31.28
C SER A 44 -12.04 -26.27 -29.89
N ASN A 45 -12.08 -27.57 -29.61
CA ASN A 45 -11.52 -28.16 -28.40
C ASN A 45 -10.01 -27.86 -28.40
N LYS A 46 -9.61 -26.64 -28.01
CA LYS A 46 -8.20 -26.27 -27.90
C LYS A 46 -7.65 -27.10 -26.76
N LYS A 47 -6.74 -28.02 -27.09
CA LYS A 47 -6.08 -28.87 -26.11
C LYS A 47 -5.22 -27.98 -25.22
N ILE A 48 -5.64 -27.78 -23.98
CA ILE A 48 -4.84 -27.10 -22.96
C ILE A 48 -3.85 -28.11 -22.41
N ARG A 49 -2.56 -27.78 -22.42
CA ARG A 49 -1.51 -28.61 -21.83
C ARG A 49 -0.71 -27.81 -20.83
N SER A 50 -0.71 -28.31 -19.59
CA SER A 50 0.15 -27.79 -18.52
C SER A 50 1.54 -28.35 -18.66
N CYS A 51 2.54 -27.48 -18.73
CA CYS A 51 3.94 -27.86 -18.95
C CYS A 51 4.88 -27.05 -18.05
N ASN A 52 6.04 -27.62 -17.74
CA ASN A 52 7.07 -26.90 -16.99
C ASN A 52 7.71 -25.82 -17.87
N LEU A 53 7.70 -24.58 -17.38
CA LEU A 53 8.15 -23.40 -18.11
C LEU A 53 9.60 -23.51 -18.59
N VAL A 54 10.52 -23.82 -17.67
CA VAL A 54 11.97 -23.85 -17.95
C VAL A 54 12.31 -24.98 -18.91
N ASN A 55 11.64 -26.13 -18.80
CA ASN A 55 11.83 -27.26 -19.71
C ASN A 55 11.30 -26.95 -21.12
N LEU A 56 10.15 -26.27 -21.24
CA LEU A 56 9.56 -25.93 -22.53
C LEU A 56 10.40 -24.88 -23.28
N LEU A 57 10.75 -23.80 -22.60
CA LEU A 57 11.34 -22.62 -23.24
C LEU A 57 12.87 -22.64 -23.23
N SER A 58 13.50 -23.44 -22.37
CA SER A 58 14.95 -23.42 -22.08
C SER A 58 15.43 -22.14 -21.37
N LYS A 59 16.48 -22.29 -20.54
CA LYS A 59 17.08 -21.17 -19.80
C LYS A 59 17.61 -20.05 -20.70
N ASN A 60 18.13 -20.39 -21.89
CA ASN A 60 18.74 -19.39 -22.78
C ASN A 60 17.70 -18.45 -23.40
N ILE A 61 16.56 -18.98 -23.84
CA ILE A 61 15.47 -18.15 -24.37
C ILE A 61 14.90 -17.27 -23.26
N LEU A 62 14.67 -17.82 -22.07
CA LEU A 62 14.17 -17.05 -20.93
C LEU A 62 15.16 -15.93 -20.52
N LYS A 63 16.47 -16.20 -20.45
CA LYS A 63 17.48 -15.17 -20.18
C LYS A 63 17.47 -14.07 -21.23
N ASN A 64 17.39 -14.42 -22.50
CA ASN A 64 17.32 -13.43 -23.58
C ASN A 64 16.04 -12.59 -23.48
N ALA A 65 14.91 -13.21 -23.16
CA ALA A 65 13.65 -12.51 -22.94
C ALA A 65 13.71 -11.56 -21.73
N MET A 66 14.37 -11.97 -20.63
CA MET A 66 14.55 -11.14 -19.43
C MET A 66 15.32 -9.85 -19.71
N LEU A 67 16.25 -9.83 -20.68
CA LEU A 67 16.98 -8.62 -21.07
C LEU A 67 16.07 -7.50 -21.59
N MET A 68 14.84 -7.82 -21.99
CA MET A 68 13.86 -6.85 -22.47
C MET A 68 13.12 -6.12 -21.34
N PHE A 69 13.35 -6.49 -20.08
CA PHE A 69 12.64 -5.94 -18.93
C PHE A 69 13.61 -5.58 -17.80
N ASP A 70 13.64 -4.32 -17.40
CA ASP A 70 14.54 -3.84 -16.33
C ASP A 70 14.31 -4.55 -14.99
N SER A 71 13.05 -4.92 -14.70
CA SER A 71 12.66 -5.60 -13.45
C SER A 71 13.33 -6.97 -13.27
N PHE A 72 13.75 -7.61 -14.37
CA PHE A 72 14.42 -8.92 -14.34
C PHE A 72 15.95 -8.82 -14.34
N SER A 73 16.51 -7.60 -14.24
CA SER A 73 17.95 -7.42 -13.97
C SER A 73 18.30 -7.99 -12.59
N PHE A 74 19.56 -8.43 -12.42
CA PHE A 74 20.00 -9.04 -11.15
C PHE A 74 19.82 -8.10 -9.95
N SER A 75 20.14 -6.82 -10.12
CA SER A 75 19.97 -5.81 -9.07
C SER A 75 18.52 -5.67 -8.63
N ASN A 76 17.58 -5.70 -9.58
CA ASN A 76 16.16 -5.51 -9.30
C ASN A 76 15.51 -6.79 -8.75
N LEU A 77 15.90 -7.97 -9.25
CA LEU A 77 15.45 -9.25 -8.70
C LEU A 77 15.93 -9.49 -7.27
N LYS A 78 17.12 -8.99 -6.93
CA LYS A 78 17.70 -9.15 -5.59
C LYS A 78 16.92 -8.39 -4.51
N ILE A 79 16.11 -7.40 -4.87
CA ILE A 79 15.26 -6.65 -3.93
C ILE A 79 14.19 -7.57 -3.32
N PRO A 80 13.25 -8.16 -4.09
CA PRO A 80 12.25 -9.07 -3.54
C PRO A 80 12.79 -10.48 -3.24
N PHE A 81 13.89 -10.89 -3.87
CA PHE A 81 14.44 -12.25 -3.76
C PHE A 81 15.88 -12.24 -3.25
N GLU A 82 16.11 -11.79 -2.01
CA GLU A 82 17.46 -11.58 -1.45
C GLU A 82 18.38 -12.81 -1.49
N ASN A 83 17.80 -14.02 -1.50
CA ASN A 83 18.53 -15.29 -1.49
C ASN A 83 19.16 -15.68 -2.85
N ILE A 84 18.89 -14.94 -3.92
CA ILE A 84 19.54 -15.19 -5.23
C ILE A 84 20.95 -14.60 -5.26
N ASN A 85 21.93 -15.44 -5.61
CA ASN A 85 23.33 -15.03 -5.76
C ASN A 85 23.69 -14.77 -7.22
N SER A 86 22.89 -15.27 -8.15
CA SER A 86 23.03 -15.06 -9.59
C SER A 86 21.67 -15.12 -10.29
N ILE A 87 21.61 -14.62 -11.53
CA ILE A 87 20.44 -14.79 -12.41
C ILE A 87 20.12 -16.28 -12.63
N ASN A 88 21.12 -17.16 -12.58
CA ASN A 88 20.88 -18.60 -12.73
C ASN A 88 20.03 -19.17 -11.59
N ASP A 89 20.13 -18.61 -10.39
CA ASP A 89 19.38 -19.08 -9.23
C ASP A 89 17.88 -18.85 -9.40
N PHE A 90 17.49 -17.81 -10.14
CA PHE A 90 16.09 -17.53 -10.46
C PHE A 90 15.43 -18.63 -11.34
N PHE A 91 16.23 -19.49 -11.96
CA PHE A 91 15.74 -20.66 -12.71
C PHE A 91 15.71 -21.95 -11.87
N ASN A 92 16.09 -21.90 -10.59
CA ASN A 92 16.04 -23.05 -9.70
C ASN A 92 14.60 -23.34 -9.25
N ASN A 93 14.42 -24.50 -8.62
CA ASN A 93 13.13 -25.03 -8.21
C ASN A 93 12.36 -24.17 -7.20
N ASP A 94 13.06 -23.30 -6.48
CA ASP A 94 12.46 -22.36 -5.54
C ASP A 94 11.77 -21.19 -6.27
N TYR A 95 12.16 -20.94 -7.52
CA TYR A 95 11.63 -19.87 -8.37
C TYR A 95 10.99 -20.45 -9.64
N LEU A 96 11.52 -20.14 -10.83
CA LEU A 96 10.91 -20.55 -12.11
C LEU A 96 11.06 -22.05 -12.41
N GLY A 97 11.98 -22.76 -11.77
CA GLY A 97 12.31 -24.15 -12.09
C GLY A 97 11.16 -25.14 -11.93
N LYS A 98 10.24 -24.90 -10.99
CA LYS A 98 9.00 -25.69 -10.81
C LYS A 98 7.75 -25.02 -11.38
N PHE A 99 7.89 -23.87 -12.03
CA PHE A 99 6.77 -23.09 -12.54
C PHE A 99 6.10 -23.81 -13.71
N LYS A 100 4.78 -23.85 -13.71
CA LYS A 100 4.00 -24.45 -14.80
C LYS A 100 3.24 -23.36 -15.54
N ILE A 101 3.13 -23.52 -16.85
CA ILE A 101 2.30 -22.68 -17.69
C ILE A 101 1.33 -23.55 -18.46
N ASP A 102 0.13 -23.03 -18.66
CA ASP A 102 -0.93 -23.69 -19.40
C ASP A 102 -0.97 -23.10 -20.81
N ILE A 103 -0.69 -23.93 -21.81
CA ILE A 103 -0.68 -23.48 -23.21
C ILE A 103 -1.87 -24.11 -23.93
N SER A 104 -2.64 -23.25 -24.58
CA SER A 104 -3.75 -23.63 -25.45
C SER A 104 -3.27 -23.60 -26.90
N GLY A 105 -3.00 -24.78 -27.48
CA GLY A 105 -2.45 -24.90 -28.84
C GLY A 105 -1.62 -26.17 -29.08
N ASP A 106 -1.05 -26.29 -30.28
CA ASP A 106 -0.11 -27.36 -30.59
C ASP A 106 1.30 -26.97 -30.11
N ILE A 107 1.84 -27.77 -29.18
CA ILE A 107 3.10 -27.48 -28.50
C ILE A 107 4.22 -28.46 -28.86
N ASP A 108 3.95 -29.45 -29.70
CA ASP A 108 4.90 -30.55 -29.93
C ASP A 108 6.11 -30.11 -30.80
N ASP A 109 5.99 -29.03 -31.59
CA ASP A 109 7.10 -28.45 -32.37
C ASP A 109 7.11 -26.90 -32.37
N LEU A 110 7.46 -26.32 -31.21
CA LEU A 110 7.59 -24.86 -31.08
C LEU A 110 8.93 -24.35 -31.65
N SER A 111 8.84 -23.45 -32.63
CA SER A 111 10.01 -22.70 -33.13
C SER A 111 10.63 -21.82 -32.05
N SER A 112 11.93 -21.48 -32.19
CA SER A 112 12.62 -20.56 -31.27
C SER A 112 11.93 -19.20 -31.16
N LYS A 113 11.33 -18.71 -32.26
CA LYS A 113 10.57 -17.45 -32.27
C LYS A 113 9.31 -17.55 -31.41
N GLN A 114 8.54 -18.63 -31.56
CA GLN A 114 7.34 -18.86 -30.75
C GLN A 114 7.68 -19.01 -29.26
N LYS A 115 8.75 -19.76 -28.94
CA LYS A 115 9.25 -19.88 -27.55
C LYS A 115 9.62 -18.52 -26.96
N LEU A 116 10.26 -17.65 -27.74
CA LEU A 116 10.59 -16.29 -27.30
C LEU A 116 9.33 -15.46 -27.05
N THR A 117 8.33 -15.51 -27.94
CA THR A 117 7.05 -14.81 -27.75
C THR A 117 6.36 -15.25 -26.45
N ILE A 118 6.27 -16.57 -26.21
CA ILE A 118 5.70 -17.11 -24.97
C ILE A 118 6.48 -16.62 -23.75
N ALA A 119 7.81 -16.62 -23.81
CA ALA A 119 8.66 -16.13 -22.72
C ALA A 119 8.39 -14.64 -22.41
N LEU A 120 8.28 -13.80 -23.44
CA LEU A 120 8.00 -12.37 -23.28
C LEU A 120 6.63 -12.13 -22.66
N SER A 121 5.58 -12.83 -23.12
CA SER A 121 4.23 -12.71 -22.56
C SER A 121 4.18 -13.16 -21.10
N PHE A 122 4.82 -14.27 -20.77
CA PHE A 122 4.93 -14.75 -19.38
C PHE A 122 5.65 -13.73 -18.49
N LEU A 123 6.82 -13.25 -18.91
CA LEU A 123 7.62 -12.31 -18.13
C LEU A 123 6.91 -10.97 -17.93
N SER A 124 6.18 -10.48 -18.93
CA SER A 124 5.38 -9.25 -18.80
C SER A 124 4.30 -9.39 -17.74
N ALA A 125 3.56 -10.49 -17.72
CA ALA A 125 2.55 -10.73 -16.69
C ALA A 125 3.19 -10.95 -15.30
N LEU A 126 4.33 -11.64 -15.24
CA LEU A 126 5.08 -11.85 -14.00
C LEU A 126 5.63 -10.53 -13.44
N GLU A 127 6.07 -9.61 -14.29
CA GLU A 127 6.55 -8.30 -13.87
C GLU A 127 5.46 -7.50 -13.14
N VAL A 128 4.22 -7.57 -13.63
CA VAL A 128 3.07 -6.92 -12.99
C VAL A 128 2.83 -7.49 -11.60
N GLU A 129 2.83 -8.82 -11.45
CA GLU A 129 2.66 -9.46 -10.14
C GLU A 129 3.81 -9.12 -9.18
N ILE A 130 5.05 -9.14 -9.69
CA ILE A 130 6.22 -8.82 -8.86
C ILE A 130 6.14 -7.37 -8.38
N LYS A 131 5.88 -6.41 -9.28
CA LYS A 131 5.75 -4.99 -8.91
C LYS A 131 4.59 -4.76 -7.95
N GLY A 132 3.46 -5.43 -8.16
CA GLY A 132 2.29 -5.34 -7.28
C GLY A 132 2.59 -5.80 -5.84
N ASN A 133 3.46 -6.81 -5.69
CA ASN A 133 3.83 -7.36 -4.39
C ASN A 133 5.11 -6.73 -3.79
N THR A 134 5.81 -5.88 -4.55
CA THR A 134 7.04 -5.22 -4.10
C THR A 134 6.74 -3.88 -3.43
N ALA A 135 6.58 -3.88 -2.10
CA ALA A 135 6.60 -2.66 -1.28
C ALA A 135 8.05 -2.22 -0.99
N GLN A 136 8.38 -0.98 -1.29
CA GLN A 136 9.72 -0.42 -1.07
C GLN A 136 10.04 -0.21 0.42
N TYR A 137 9.02 0.08 1.24
CA TYR A 137 9.17 0.43 2.63
C TYR A 137 8.20 -0.36 3.50
N GLU A 138 8.60 -0.69 4.73
CA GLU A 138 7.72 -1.22 5.77
C GLU A 138 7.77 -0.34 7.03
N GLY A 139 6.67 -0.35 7.77
CA GLY A 139 6.54 0.38 9.03
C GLY A 139 7.47 -0.17 10.11
N THR A 140 8.08 0.72 10.89
CA THR A 140 8.82 0.33 12.10
C THR A 140 7.94 0.48 13.33
N LYS A 141 8.02 -0.48 14.25
CA LYS A 141 7.36 -0.34 15.57
C LYS A 141 8.04 0.70 16.47
N ALA A 142 9.29 1.02 16.18
CA ALA A 142 10.03 2.10 16.83
C ALA A 142 9.69 3.43 16.12
N PHE A 143 9.16 4.38 16.88
CA PHE A 143 8.87 5.72 16.41
C PHE A 143 9.94 6.70 16.90
N TYR A 144 10.40 7.55 15.98
CA TYR A 144 11.43 8.55 16.22
C TYR A 144 10.83 9.95 16.15
N PRO A 145 11.27 10.87 17.02
CA PRO A 145 10.81 12.25 16.96
C PRO A 145 11.37 12.95 15.71
N TYR A 146 10.51 13.71 15.05
CA TYR A 146 10.88 14.61 13.95
C TYR A 146 10.41 16.02 14.28
N SER A 147 11.17 17.01 13.81
CA SER A 147 10.70 18.40 13.88
C SER A 147 9.53 18.59 12.92
N ALA A 148 8.46 19.25 13.38
CA ALA A 148 7.34 19.62 12.51
C ALA A 148 7.82 20.44 11.30
N HIS A 149 8.86 21.27 11.48
CA HIS A 149 9.46 22.04 10.39
C HIS A 149 10.07 21.16 9.31
N ASP A 150 10.57 19.96 9.65
CA ASP A 150 11.19 19.05 8.68
C ASP A 150 10.14 18.32 7.84
N ILE A 151 8.96 18.06 8.42
CA ILE A 151 7.84 17.35 7.78
C ILE A 151 6.97 18.31 6.98
N PHE A 152 6.51 19.39 7.60
CA PHE A 152 5.57 20.32 7.02
C PHE A 152 6.32 21.44 6.31
N LYS A 153 6.33 21.38 4.98
CA LYS A 153 6.98 22.36 4.10
C LYS A 153 5.92 23.15 3.34
N GLU A 154 6.30 24.31 2.82
CA GLU A 154 5.40 25.11 2.00
C GLU A 154 4.98 24.32 0.75
N LYS A 155 3.66 24.21 0.53
CA LYS A 155 3.07 23.44 -0.57
C LYS A 155 1.97 24.27 -1.23
N THR A 156 2.05 24.40 -2.56
CA THR A 156 0.98 25.00 -3.35
C THR A 156 -0.11 23.97 -3.61
N LEU A 157 -1.35 24.29 -3.23
CA LEU A 157 -2.52 23.46 -3.50
C LEU A 157 -3.27 24.01 -4.72
N LEU A 158 -3.61 23.11 -5.65
CA LEU A 158 -4.51 23.43 -6.77
C LEU A 158 -5.93 23.14 -6.31
N VAL A 159 -6.73 24.20 -6.21
CA VAL A 159 -8.12 24.13 -5.76
C VAL A 159 -9.02 24.57 -6.92
N SER A 160 -10.17 23.93 -7.10
CA SER A 160 -11.15 24.37 -8.10
C SER A 160 -11.68 25.77 -7.75
N LYS A 161 -12.04 26.54 -8.77
CA LYS A 161 -12.55 27.92 -8.59
C LYS A 161 -13.83 27.99 -7.79
N ASP A 162 -14.64 26.93 -7.81
CA ASP A 162 -15.96 26.88 -7.18
C ASP A 162 -15.89 26.45 -5.70
N VAL A 163 -14.70 26.18 -5.19
CA VAL A 163 -14.49 25.69 -3.83
C VAL A 163 -14.55 26.85 -2.85
N ILE A 164 -15.38 26.71 -1.83
CA ILE A 164 -15.48 27.67 -0.74
C ILE A 164 -14.28 27.47 0.18
N ILE A 165 -13.42 28.49 0.26
CA ILE A 165 -12.30 28.54 1.20
C ILE A 165 -12.80 29.24 2.46
N LYS A 166 -12.78 28.52 3.58
CA LYS A 166 -13.11 29.06 4.91
C LYS A 166 -11.84 29.62 5.54
N GLU A 167 -11.96 30.81 6.13
CA GLU A 167 -10.92 31.33 7.02
C GLU A 167 -11.17 30.77 8.41
N ILE A 168 -10.17 30.04 8.94
CA ILE A 168 -10.22 29.44 10.27
C ILE A 168 -9.41 30.34 11.21
N THR A 169 -10.03 30.73 12.31
CA THR A 169 -9.43 31.63 13.31
C THR A 169 -9.08 30.92 14.62
N HIS A 170 -9.26 29.61 14.68
CA HIS A 170 -8.95 28.80 15.85
C HIS A 170 -7.43 28.61 15.99
N ASP A 171 -6.87 28.99 17.15
CA ASP A 171 -5.42 28.88 17.41
C ASP A 171 -4.91 27.42 17.42
N TRP A 172 -5.79 26.46 17.74
CA TRP A 172 -5.48 25.04 17.73
C TRP A 172 -5.49 24.42 16.32
N PHE A 173 -6.00 25.13 15.31
CA PHE A 173 -6.01 24.64 13.93
C PHE A 173 -4.93 25.36 13.11
N ILE A 174 -3.88 24.64 12.70
CA ILE A 174 -2.67 25.26 12.14
C ILE A 174 -2.90 26.02 10.82
N PHE A 175 -3.91 25.62 10.05
CA PHE A 175 -4.18 26.22 8.74
C PHE A 175 -5.16 27.38 8.84
N LYS A 176 -4.74 28.58 8.43
CA LYS A 176 -5.62 29.77 8.37
C LYS A 176 -6.71 29.67 7.31
N LYS A 177 -6.47 28.89 6.27
CA LYS A 177 -7.40 28.68 5.16
C LYS A 177 -7.66 27.20 5.03
N PHE A 178 -8.94 26.84 5.05
CA PHE A 178 -9.37 25.46 5.00
C PHE A 178 -10.47 25.28 3.97
N SER A 179 -10.31 24.25 3.16
CA SER A 179 -11.40 23.71 2.36
C SER A 179 -11.21 22.21 2.30
N GLY A 180 -12.20 21.49 2.82
CA GLY A 180 -12.17 20.04 2.97
C GLY A 180 -13.48 19.40 2.56
N THR A 181 -13.53 18.08 2.62
CA THR A 181 -14.76 17.33 2.37
C THR A 181 -15.76 17.53 3.53
N SER A 182 -17.01 17.11 3.32
CA SER A 182 -18.03 17.21 4.37
C SER A 182 -17.63 16.48 5.66
N GLU A 183 -16.91 15.37 5.54
CA GLU A 183 -16.41 14.54 6.63
C GLU A 183 -15.26 15.24 7.36
N GLU A 184 -14.32 15.85 6.64
CA GLU A 184 -13.24 16.65 7.24
C GLU A 184 -13.82 17.86 7.99
N GLU A 185 -14.82 18.55 7.43
CA GLU A 185 -15.49 19.67 8.08
C GLU A 185 -16.21 19.25 9.37
N LYS A 186 -16.90 18.11 9.34
CA LYS A 186 -17.56 17.54 10.51
C LYS A 186 -16.56 17.14 11.59
N LEU A 187 -15.39 16.62 11.21
CA LEU A 187 -14.32 16.29 12.16
C LEU A 187 -13.82 17.55 12.86
N VAL A 188 -13.54 18.62 12.11
CA VAL A 188 -13.09 19.90 12.68
C VAL A 188 -14.12 20.46 13.67
N ALA A 189 -15.41 20.42 13.32
CA ALA A 189 -16.49 20.86 14.21
C ALA A 189 -16.60 19.99 15.48
N LEU A 190 -16.39 18.68 15.38
CA LEU A 190 -16.33 17.78 16.54
C LEU A 190 -15.17 18.15 17.47
N ILE A 191 -13.96 18.32 16.92
CA ILE A 191 -12.78 18.70 17.71
C ILE A 191 -12.99 20.04 18.40
N GLU A 192 -13.58 21.02 17.71
CA GLU A 192 -13.95 22.31 18.31
C GLU A 192 -14.88 22.11 19.53
N ARG A 193 -15.93 21.29 19.39
CA ARG A 193 -16.85 20.98 20.48
C ARG A 193 -16.15 20.32 21.65
N VAL A 194 -15.31 19.31 21.40
CA VAL A 194 -14.57 18.59 22.45
C VAL A 194 -13.60 19.52 23.19
N ILE A 195 -12.88 20.39 22.47
CA ILE A 195 -11.99 21.39 23.08
C ILE A 195 -12.78 22.37 23.97
N ASN A 196 -13.95 22.82 23.52
CA ASN A 196 -14.80 23.73 24.29
C ASN A 196 -15.42 23.06 25.52
N ASP A 197 -15.87 21.80 25.40
CA ASP A 197 -16.51 21.03 26.48
C ASP A 197 -15.55 20.74 27.65
N THR A 198 -14.27 20.56 27.35
CA THR A 198 -13.24 20.07 28.29
C THR A 198 -12.53 21.18 29.07
N GLN A 199 -12.80 22.46 28.78
CA GLN A 199 -12.11 23.63 29.36
C GLN A 199 -10.58 23.52 29.33
N ASN A 200 -10.03 22.77 28.37
CA ASN A 200 -8.61 22.60 28.27
C ASN A 200 -7.92 23.91 27.92
N ASN A 201 -6.70 24.10 28.42
CA ASN A 201 -5.84 25.15 27.92
C ASN A 201 -5.62 24.92 26.42
N HIS A 202 -6.25 25.76 25.59
CA HIS A 202 -6.10 25.78 24.13
C HIS A 202 -4.64 25.79 23.65
N ASN A 203 -3.69 26.12 24.54
CA ASN A 203 -2.27 26.23 24.28
C ASN A 203 -1.52 24.90 24.11
N GLU A 204 -2.18 23.75 24.36
CA GLU A 204 -1.51 22.44 24.29
C GLU A 204 -2.19 21.45 23.33
N VAL A 205 -3.09 21.91 22.45
CA VAL A 205 -3.77 21.07 21.45
C VAL A 205 -3.58 21.67 20.05
N TYR A 206 -3.14 20.87 19.09
CA TYR A 206 -2.92 21.27 17.71
C TYR A 206 -3.44 20.22 16.73
N LEU A 207 -4.46 20.57 15.95
CA LEU A 207 -4.93 19.78 14.81
C LEU A 207 -4.23 20.23 13.54
N ILE A 208 -3.56 19.30 12.88
CA ILE A 208 -2.79 19.54 11.66
C ILE A 208 -3.34 18.66 10.55
N ARG A 209 -3.77 19.26 9.45
CA ARG A 209 -4.07 18.53 8.22
C ARG A 209 -2.78 18.06 7.56
N ASN A 210 -2.68 16.77 7.26
CA ASN A 210 -1.47 16.18 6.72
C ASN A 210 -1.22 16.64 5.28
N GLU A 211 -2.24 16.70 4.41
CA GLU A 211 -2.04 17.10 3.01
C GLU A 211 -0.92 16.31 2.29
N ARG A 212 -0.74 15.04 2.66
CA ARG A 212 0.33 14.14 2.17
C ARG A 212 1.76 14.61 2.46
N HIS A 213 1.97 15.44 3.49
CA HIS A 213 3.33 15.84 3.93
C HIS A 213 4.13 14.65 4.46
N PHE A 214 3.45 13.67 5.06
CA PHE A 214 4.07 12.41 5.44
C PHE A 214 3.15 11.22 5.13
N ALA A 215 3.78 10.04 5.08
CA ALA A 215 3.12 8.77 4.93
C ALA A 215 3.60 7.80 6.02
N LEU A 216 2.70 6.93 6.43
CA LEU A 216 2.94 5.76 7.27
C LEU A 216 2.97 4.52 6.37
N TYR A 217 3.63 3.48 6.84
CA TYR A 217 3.69 2.19 6.15
C TYR A 217 3.24 1.12 7.11
N ASP A 218 2.37 0.20 6.68
CA ASP A 218 1.91 -0.86 7.57
C ASP A 218 3.05 -1.82 7.95
N PHE A 219 2.98 -2.39 9.16
CA PHE A 219 4.05 -3.21 9.73
C PHE A 219 4.25 -4.56 9.04
N LYS A 220 3.28 -4.99 8.22
CA LYS A 220 3.24 -6.33 7.62
C LYS A 220 3.57 -6.29 6.13
N GLU A 221 2.84 -5.47 5.38
CA GLU A 221 2.87 -5.51 3.92
C GLU A 221 3.65 -4.35 3.31
N GLY A 222 3.95 -3.30 4.08
CA GLY A 222 4.57 -2.08 3.59
C GLY A 222 3.62 -1.21 2.76
N ARG A 223 2.31 -1.36 2.97
CA ARG A 223 1.28 -0.56 2.32
C ARG A 223 1.37 0.87 2.82
N ARG A 224 1.47 1.81 1.89
CA ARG A 224 1.55 3.25 2.15
C ARG A 224 0.17 3.76 2.57
N PHE A 225 0.11 4.42 3.71
CA PHE A 225 -1.08 5.07 4.25
C PHE A 225 -0.75 6.52 4.58
N GLU A 226 -1.60 7.45 4.14
CA GLU A 226 -1.43 8.88 4.39
C GLU A 226 -2.65 9.34 5.19
N PRO A 227 -2.54 9.47 6.53
CA PRO A 227 -3.67 9.90 7.33
C PRO A 227 -4.06 11.33 6.96
N ASP A 228 -5.35 11.65 6.96
CA ASP A 228 -5.84 12.98 6.61
C ASP A 228 -5.41 14.05 7.65
N PHE A 229 -5.47 13.71 8.95
CA PHE A 229 -5.10 14.60 10.04
C PHE A 229 -4.17 13.95 11.05
N VAL A 230 -3.39 14.79 11.73
CA VAL A 230 -2.68 14.46 12.96
C VAL A 230 -3.08 15.46 14.05
N LEU A 231 -3.51 14.94 15.19
CA LEU A 231 -3.79 15.74 16.38
C LEU A 231 -2.63 15.56 17.36
N LEU A 232 -2.03 16.68 17.76
CA LEU A 232 -1.00 16.73 18.78
C LEU A 232 -1.59 17.32 20.03
N SER A 233 -1.34 16.70 21.18
CA SER A 233 -1.81 17.25 22.44
C SER A 233 -0.91 16.88 23.61
N LYS A 234 -0.95 17.70 24.66
CA LYS A 234 -0.16 17.48 25.87
C LYS A 234 -1.05 17.59 27.10
N LYS A 235 -0.91 16.62 28.00
CA LYS A 235 -1.67 16.53 29.26
C LYS A 235 -0.85 15.75 30.28
N ASP A 236 -0.82 16.24 31.52
CA ASP A 236 -0.15 15.58 32.66
C ASP A 236 1.32 15.16 32.41
N GLY A 237 2.05 15.94 31.62
CA GLY A 237 3.46 15.66 31.27
C GLY A 237 3.66 14.63 30.15
N CYS A 238 2.59 14.03 29.65
CA CYS A 238 2.57 13.12 28.51
C CYS A 238 2.26 13.89 27.22
N SER A 239 2.95 13.54 26.13
CA SER A 239 2.71 14.09 24.79
C SER A 239 2.06 13.04 23.92
N TYR A 240 1.04 13.42 23.17
CA TYR A 240 0.20 12.51 22.41
C TYR A 240 0.14 12.92 20.96
N GLN A 241 0.10 11.92 20.11
CA GLN A 241 -0.05 12.06 18.69
C GLN A 241 -1.10 11.08 18.20
N PHE A 242 -2.21 11.60 17.69
CA PHE A 242 -3.30 10.82 17.12
C PHE A 242 -3.30 10.95 15.61
N PHE A 243 -3.32 9.83 14.90
CA PHE A 243 -3.62 9.80 13.48
C PHE A 243 -5.12 9.65 13.29
N ILE A 244 -5.71 10.52 12.47
CA ILE A 244 -7.16 10.61 12.29
C ILE A 244 -7.48 10.53 10.80
N GLU A 245 -8.47 9.71 10.47
CA GLU A 245 -9.00 9.54 9.12
C GLU A 245 -10.54 9.67 9.15
N PRO A 246 -11.10 10.81 8.72
CA PRO A 246 -12.54 10.95 8.51
C PRO A 246 -13.00 10.15 7.30
N LYS A 247 -14.08 9.38 7.43
CA LYS A 247 -14.64 8.55 6.37
C LYS A 247 -16.17 8.57 6.36
N GLY A 248 -16.74 8.60 5.16
CA GLY A 248 -18.14 8.29 4.94
C GLY A 248 -18.40 6.78 5.01
N ALA A 249 -19.57 6.39 5.54
CA ALA A 249 -19.96 4.99 5.76
C ALA A 249 -19.73 4.07 4.55
N HIS A 250 -19.98 4.57 3.33
CA HIS A 250 -19.86 3.79 2.09
C HIS A 250 -18.42 3.39 1.72
N LEU A 251 -17.40 4.05 2.28
CA LEU A 251 -15.98 3.82 1.94
C LEU A 251 -15.25 2.92 2.95
N GLN A 252 -15.88 2.60 4.09
CA GLN A 252 -15.23 1.85 5.17
C GLN A 252 -14.82 0.43 4.75
N LEU A 253 -15.66 -0.27 3.96
CA LEU A 253 -15.37 -1.65 3.55
C LEU A 253 -14.11 -1.78 2.68
N GLN A 254 -13.86 -0.80 1.80
CA GLN A 254 -12.67 -0.80 0.94
C GLN A 254 -11.40 -0.44 1.72
N ASP A 255 -11.54 0.47 2.69
CA ASP A 255 -10.43 1.03 3.46
C ASP A 255 -10.19 0.31 4.80
N LYS A 256 -10.90 -0.78 5.10
CA LYS A 256 -10.83 -1.53 6.37
C LYS A 256 -9.40 -1.84 6.82
N TRP A 257 -8.51 -2.13 5.87
CA TRP A 257 -7.12 -2.42 6.21
C TRP A 257 -6.36 -1.24 6.84
N LYS A 258 -6.76 0.01 6.55
CA LYS A 258 -6.17 1.21 7.15
C LYS A 258 -6.64 1.37 8.59
N GLU A 259 -7.91 1.07 8.88
CA GLU A 259 -8.44 1.03 10.25
C GLU A 259 -7.76 -0.07 11.07
N ASP A 260 -7.63 -1.28 10.50
CA ASP A 260 -6.86 -2.37 11.11
C ASP A 260 -5.39 -1.97 11.36
N PHE A 261 -4.84 -1.08 10.53
CA PHE A 261 -3.48 -0.56 10.72
C PHE A 261 -3.42 0.50 11.82
N LEU A 262 -4.39 1.41 11.89
CA LEU A 262 -4.50 2.43 12.94
C LEU A 262 -4.56 1.80 14.33
N SER A 263 -5.40 0.77 14.53
CA SER A 263 -5.46 0.03 15.80
C SER A 263 -4.15 -0.67 16.14
N LYS A 264 -3.44 -1.21 15.14
CA LYS A 264 -2.12 -1.83 15.36
C LYS A 264 -1.06 -0.83 15.78
N ILE A 265 -1.17 0.45 15.43
CA ILE A 265 -0.21 1.48 15.86
C ILE A 265 -0.24 1.56 17.38
N GLU A 266 -1.41 1.64 18.00
CA GLU A 266 -1.53 1.68 19.45
C GLU A 266 -0.98 0.40 20.11
N ASP A 267 -1.37 -0.78 19.62
CA ASP A 267 -0.90 -2.05 20.19
C ASP A 267 0.61 -2.27 20.08
N ASN A 268 1.26 -1.67 19.07
CA ASN A 268 2.64 -2.01 18.71
C ASN A 268 3.62 -0.84 18.86
N HIS A 269 3.16 0.38 19.15
CA HIS A 269 4.07 1.51 19.24
C HIS A 269 5.05 1.32 20.39
N LYS A 270 6.34 1.43 20.05
CA LYS A 270 7.42 1.63 21.00
C LYS A 270 7.94 3.04 20.74
N ALA A 271 7.33 4.03 21.38
CA ALA A 271 7.86 5.38 21.33
C ALA A 271 9.24 5.37 22.00
N MET A 272 10.27 5.71 21.26
CA MET A 272 11.61 5.77 21.83
C MET A 272 11.75 7.06 22.65
N SER A 273 11.66 6.96 23.98
CA SER A 273 12.08 8.05 24.85
C SER A 273 13.58 8.29 24.69
N GLY A 274 13.95 9.48 24.20
CA GLY A 274 15.32 9.99 24.34
C GLY A 274 16.27 9.81 23.16
N VAL A 275 15.85 10.03 21.92
CA VAL A 275 16.81 10.41 20.85
C VAL A 275 16.28 11.62 20.08
N CYS A 276 16.34 12.78 20.72
CA CYS A 276 16.53 14.02 19.97
C CYS A 276 18.04 14.08 19.71
N HIS A 277 18.48 14.24 18.45
CA HIS A 277 19.91 14.30 18.11
C HIS A 277 20.69 15.45 18.80
N THR A 278 20.02 16.30 19.58
CA THR A 278 20.58 17.51 20.15
C THR A 278 20.40 17.71 21.66
N THR A 279 19.59 16.93 22.39
CA THR A 279 19.42 17.14 23.84
C THR A 279 19.06 15.88 24.65
N SER A 280 19.66 15.83 25.84
CA SER A 280 19.67 14.78 26.86
C SER A 280 18.28 14.35 27.36
N TYR A 281 18.19 13.08 27.79
CA TYR A 281 17.13 12.43 28.57
C TYR A 281 15.99 13.34 29.06
N SER A 282 14.88 13.35 28.33
CA SER A 282 13.59 13.81 28.87
C SER A 282 12.76 12.60 29.30
N ASN A 283 12.30 12.57 30.55
CA ASN A 283 11.28 11.62 31.05
C ASN A 283 9.88 11.90 30.47
N LYS A 284 9.79 12.44 29.25
CA LYS A 284 8.51 12.72 28.60
C LYS A 284 8.02 11.44 27.93
N GLU A 285 6.87 10.95 28.37
CA GLU A 285 6.19 9.82 27.75
C GLU A 285 5.49 10.30 26.48
N TYR A 286 5.78 9.63 25.36
CA TYR A 286 5.14 9.89 24.07
C TYR A 286 4.20 8.74 23.75
N LYS A 287 2.93 9.05 23.47
CA LYS A 287 1.92 8.07 23.08
C LYS A 287 1.47 8.34 21.65
N ILE A 288 1.54 7.31 20.80
CA ILE A 288 1.21 7.40 19.39
C ILE A 288 0.07 6.45 19.11
N ILE A 289 -1.04 7.00 18.65
CA ILE A 289 -2.33 6.32 18.64
C ILE A 289 -2.96 6.50 17.26
N GLY A 290 -3.44 5.42 16.68
CA GLY A 290 -4.27 5.48 15.48
C GLY A 290 -5.72 5.31 15.89
N LEU A 291 -6.53 6.36 15.75
CA LEU A 291 -7.95 6.28 16.08
C LEU A 291 -8.70 5.46 15.02
N LYS A 292 -9.86 4.91 15.40
CA LYS A 292 -10.78 4.34 14.42
C LYS A 292 -11.22 5.40 13.41
N PHE A 293 -11.83 4.97 12.31
CA PHE A 293 -12.36 5.91 11.34
C PHE A 293 -13.41 6.81 11.97
N TYR A 294 -13.24 8.12 11.79
CA TYR A 294 -14.27 9.05 12.19
C TYR A 294 -15.40 9.03 11.16
N ASN A 295 -16.60 8.67 11.63
CA ASN A 295 -17.82 8.79 10.86
C ASN A 295 -18.85 9.57 11.70
N HIS A 296 -19.53 10.51 11.06
CA HIS A 296 -20.52 11.40 11.69
C HIS A 296 -21.89 10.75 11.93
N ASP A 297 -22.06 9.46 11.59
CA ASP A 297 -23.23 8.72 12.05
C ASP A 297 -23.25 8.71 13.59
N ASN A 298 -24.38 9.10 14.20
CA ASN A 298 -24.49 9.41 15.64
C ASN A 298 -23.88 8.35 16.59
N GLU A 299 -23.99 7.06 16.27
CA GLU A 299 -23.42 5.98 17.10
C GLU A 299 -21.88 5.99 17.05
N ASN A 300 -21.29 6.12 15.86
CA ASN A 300 -19.84 6.15 15.67
C ASN A 300 -19.21 7.46 16.17
N GLU A 301 -19.91 8.60 16.05
CA GLU A 301 -19.41 9.87 16.58
C GLU A 301 -19.24 9.81 18.10
N ASN A 302 -20.17 9.18 18.82
CA ASN A 302 -20.08 9.04 20.27
C ASN A 302 -18.94 8.10 20.69
N GLU A 303 -18.75 6.98 19.98
CA GLU A 303 -17.62 6.07 20.23
C GLU A 303 -16.28 6.77 19.98
N PHE A 304 -16.16 7.50 18.86
CA PHE A 304 -14.96 8.24 18.53
C PHE A 304 -14.70 9.38 19.53
N LYS A 305 -15.74 10.07 19.98
CA LYS A 305 -15.65 11.08 21.05
C LYS A 305 -15.18 10.44 22.36
N GLN A 306 -15.73 9.29 22.74
CA GLN A 306 -15.29 8.57 23.93
C GLN A 306 -13.85 8.05 23.81
N GLU A 307 -13.40 7.68 22.62
CA GLU A 307 -12.01 7.29 22.36
C GLU A 307 -11.08 8.50 22.52
N LEU A 308 -11.45 9.65 21.96
CA LEU A 308 -10.73 10.91 22.13
C LEU A 308 -10.71 11.42 23.57
N GLU A 309 -11.82 11.30 24.32
CA GLU A 309 -11.92 11.76 25.70
C GLU A 309 -11.32 10.74 26.69
N GLY A 310 -11.53 9.45 26.45
CA GLY A 310 -11.16 8.34 27.31
C GLY A 310 -9.70 7.88 27.15
N ILE A 311 -9.10 8.04 25.96
CA ILE A 311 -7.70 7.71 25.67
C ILE A 311 -6.79 8.94 25.89
N TYR A 312 -7.10 9.73 26.92
CA TYR A 312 -6.40 10.96 27.29
C TYR A 312 -6.63 12.14 26.31
N VAL A 313 -6.31 13.34 26.82
CA VAL A 313 -5.83 14.53 26.10
C VAL A 313 -6.76 15.57 25.51
N ILE A 314 -8.07 15.48 25.67
CA ILE A 314 -8.88 16.69 25.70
C ILE A 314 -9.63 16.71 27.04
#